data_AF-A0A7X8DLX3-F1
#
_entry.id   AF-A0A7X8DLX3-F1
#
_cell.length_a   1.000
_cell.length_b   1.000
_cell.length_c   1.000
_cell.angle_alpha   90.00
_cell.angle_beta   90.00
_cell.angle_gamma   90.00
#
_symmetry.space_group_name_H-M   'P 1'
#
loop_
_entity.id
_entity.type
_entity.pdbx_description
1 polymer ?
#
loop_
_entity_poly.entity_id
_entity_poly.type
_entity_poly.pdbx_seq_one_letter_code
_entity_poly.pdbx_strand_id
1 'polypeptide(L)' 'MDEKLLQYIWKYKLFDTTQCYTTSGEKISIVSLGEQNFNSGPDFFNAKIKIDNTLWAGCVEILLKSSDWIKH' A
#
# COMPACT_ATOMS: atom_id res chain seq x y z
N MET A 1 -12.78 -12.85 -0.80
CA MET A 1 -12.48 -11.42 -0.58
C MET A 1 -11.97 -10.87 -1.91
N ASP A 2 -12.38 -9.67 -2.29
CA ASP A 2 -12.04 -9.03 -3.56
C ASP A 2 -10.95 -7.97 -3.35
N GLU A 3 -10.05 -7.80 -4.31
CA GLU A 3 -8.97 -6.80 -4.29
C GLU A 3 -9.53 -5.38 -4.18
N LYS A 4 -10.66 -5.12 -4.84
CA LYS A 4 -11.39 -3.83 -4.73
C LYS A 4 -11.73 -3.47 -3.29
N LEU A 5 -12.01 -4.46 -2.44
CA LEU A 5 -12.26 -4.21 -1.01
C LEU A 5 -10.97 -3.78 -0.30
N LEU A 6 -9.83 -4.38 -0.61
CA LEU A 6 -8.54 -4.00 -0.03
C LEU A 6 -8.11 -2.60 -0.50
N GLN A 7 -8.27 -2.28 -1.78
CA GLN A 7 -8.07 -0.94 -2.31
C GLN A 7 -8.97 0.10 -1.61
N TYR A 8 -10.23 -0.25 -1.35
CA TYR A 8 -11.16 0.60 -0.59
C TYR A 8 -10.69 0.82 0.86
N ILE A 9 -10.26 -0.26 1.54
CA ILE A 9 -9.71 -0.19 2.89
C ILE A 9 -8.47 0.72 2.94
N TRP A 10 -7.57 0.60 1.96
CA TRP A 10 -6.41 1.48 1.82
C TRP A 10 -6.84 2.93 1.63
N LYS A 11 -7.63 3.22 0.58
CA LYS A 11 -8.06 4.56 0.19
C LYS A 11 -8.69 5.37 1.33
N TYR A 12 -9.47 4.71 2.18
CA TYR A 12 -10.14 5.35 3.31
C TYR A 12 -9.46 5.11 4.66
N LYS A 13 -8.27 4.48 4.65
CA LYS A 13 -7.48 4.20 5.86
C LYS A 13 -8.29 3.43 6.92
N LEU A 14 -9.08 2.45 6.49
CA LEU A 14 -10.02 1.67 7.32
C LEU A 14 -9.33 0.48 8.01
N PHE A 15 -8.14 0.71 8.55
CA PHE A 15 -7.35 -0.28 9.27
C PHE A 15 -6.47 0.42 10.30
N ASP A 16 -5.97 -0.33 11.28
CA ASP A 16 -5.09 0.25 12.29
C ASP A 16 -3.73 0.58 11.68
N THR A 17 -3.48 1.87 11.49
CA THR A 17 -2.22 2.39 10.94
C THR A 17 -1.17 2.68 12.00
N THR A 18 -1.49 2.50 13.29
CA THR A 18 -0.54 2.73 14.38
C THR A 18 0.42 1.56 14.59
N GLN A 19 0.01 0.36 14.18
CA GLN A 19 0.76 -0.89 14.31
C GLN A 19 1.04 -1.55 12.95
N CYS A 20 1.54 -0.76 11.99
CA CYS A 20 1.97 -1.30 10.69
C CYS A 20 3.49 -1.55 10.67
N TYR A 21 3.88 -2.75 10.23
CA TYR A 21 5.27 -3.16 10.12
C TYR A 21 5.49 -3.97 8.84
N THR A 22 6.71 -3.95 8.31
CA THR A 22 7.15 -4.88 7.26
C THR A 22 7.30 -6.30 7.82
N THR A 23 7.46 -7.30 6.95
CA THR A 23 7.76 -8.68 7.38
C THR A 23 9.15 -8.81 8.03
N SER A 24 10.03 -7.83 7.83
CA SER A 24 11.32 -7.67 8.51
C SER A 24 11.21 -6.93 9.86
N GLY A 25 10.02 -6.44 10.24
CA GLY A 25 9.79 -5.75 11.51
C GLY A 25 10.05 -4.24 11.48
N GLU A 26 10.29 -3.66 10.31
CA GLU A 26 10.52 -2.21 10.15
C GLU A 26 9.18 -1.48 10.28
N LYS A 27 9.18 -0.34 10.99
CA LYS A 27 7.95 0.41 11.24
C LYS A 27 7.48 1.12 9.98
N ILE A 28 6.20 0.96 9.65
CA ILE A 28 5.56 1.64 8.52
C ILE A 28 4.72 2.80 9.04
N SER A 29 4.84 3.96 8.40
CA SER A 29 3.96 5.11 8.62
C SER A 29 3.51 5.68 7.29
N ILE A 30 2.20 5.70 7.08
CA ILE A 30 1.59 6.19 5.85
C ILE A 30 1.43 7.71 5.93
N VAL A 31 2.23 8.43 5.14
CA VAL A 31 2.23 9.90 5.06
C VAL A 31 1.20 10.38 4.02
N SER A 32 1.13 9.69 2.87
CA SER A 32 0.12 9.90 1.83
C SER A 32 -0.26 8.55 1.24
N LEU A 33 -1.57 8.31 1.10
CA LEU A 33 -2.12 7.09 0.49
C LEU A 33 -1.91 7.05 -1.03
N GLY A 34 -1.58 8.19 -1.64
CA GLY A 34 -1.53 8.35 -3.08
C GLY A 34 -2.91 8.55 -3.71
N GLU A 35 -2.95 8.53 -5.03
CA GLU A 35 -4.13 8.71 -5.86
C GLU A 35 -4.48 7.38 -6.53
N GLN A 36 -5.73 6.94 -6.38
CA GLN A 36 -6.17 5.67 -6.96
C GLN A 36 -6.11 5.72 -8.49
N ASN A 37 -5.47 4.72 -9.08
CA ASN A 37 -5.46 4.46 -10.50
C ASN A 37 -6.61 3.51 -10.86
N PHE A 38 -7.34 3.83 -11.92
CA PHE A 38 -8.41 2.96 -12.45
C PHE A 38 -8.04 2.30 -13.79
N ASN A 39 -6.81 2.57 -14.26
CA ASN A 39 -6.27 2.02 -15.48
C ASN A 39 -5.28 0.89 -15.16
N SER A 40 -4.69 0.29 -16.18
CA SER A 40 -3.58 -0.64 -16.02
C SER A 40 -2.40 -0.02 -15.27
N GLY A 41 -1.58 -0.86 -14.64
CA GLY A 41 -0.46 -0.44 -13.82
C GLY A 41 -0.82 -0.51 -12.34
N PRO A 42 -0.13 0.26 -11.49
CA PRO A 42 -0.27 0.13 -10.05
C PRO A 42 -1.61 0.65 -9.54
N ASP A 43 -2.09 0.16 -8.40
CA ASP A 43 -3.36 0.60 -7.81
C ASP A 43 -3.39 2.06 -7.37
N PHE A 44 -2.26 2.60 -6.89
CA PHE A 44 -2.16 3.99 -6.45
C PHE A 44 -0.84 4.64 -6.92
N PHE A 45 -0.93 5.88 -7.39
CA PHE A 45 0.22 6.71 -7.73
C PHE A 45 0.58 7.69 -6.60
N ASN A 46 1.84 8.12 -6.57
CA ASN A 46 2.31 9.24 -5.74
C ASN A 46 2.05 9.07 -4.22
N ALA A 47 2.02 7.82 -3.74
CA ALA A 47 1.98 7.52 -2.32
C ALA A 47 3.30 7.92 -1.65
N LYS A 48 3.21 8.26 -0.36
CA LYS A 48 4.38 8.56 0.47
C LYS A 48 4.31 7.70 1.73
N ILE A 49 5.25 6.77 1.86
CA ILE A 49 5.29 5.81 2.96
C ILE A 49 6.67 5.90 3.61
N LYS A 50 6.69 6.11 4.91
CA LYS A 50 7.91 6.05 5.70
C LYS A 50 8.10 4.63 6.20
N ILE A 51 9.25 4.03 5.89
CA ILE A 51 9.69 2.72 6.42
C ILE A 51 10.94 3.00 7.25
N ASP A 52 10.85 2.77 8.56
CA ASP A 52 11.81 3.23 9.57
C ASP A 52 12.22 4.70 9.38
N ASN A 53 13.45 4.96 8.93
CA ASN A 53 13.98 6.31 8.78
C ASN A 53 13.91 6.84 7.34
N THR A 54 13.45 6.01 6.40
CA THR A 54 13.45 6.34 4.97
C THR A 54 12.05 6.67 4.49
N LEU A 55 11.89 7.84 3.86
CA LEU A 55 10.66 8.21 3.18
C LEU A 55 10.71 7.73 1.73
N TRP A 56 9.80 6.83 1.37
CA TRP A 56 9.59 6.36 0.00
C TRP A 56 8.47 7.17 -0.65
N ALA A 57 8.69 7.58 -1.90
CA ALA A 57 7.68 8.22 -2.74
C ALA A 57 7.55 7.41 -4.03
N GLY A 58 6.35 6.92 -4.34
CA GLY A 58 6.16 6.02 -5.48
C GLY A 58 4.75 5.47 -5.58
N CYS A 59 4.63 4.31 -6.23
CA CYS A 59 3.36 3.64 -6.45
C CYS A 59 3.10 2.58 -5.36
N VAL A 60 1.84 2.27 -5.13
CA VAL A 60 1.40 1.18 -4.24
C VAL A 60 0.58 0.19 -5.06
N GLU A 61 0.88 -1.09 -4.84
CA GLU A 61 0.14 -2.23 -5.39
C GLU A 61 -0.47 -3.03 -4.24
N ILE A 62 -1.73 -3.42 -4.37
CA ILE A 62 -2.50 -4.15 -3.38
C ILE A 62 -2.98 -5.45 -4.01
N LEU A 63 -2.49 -6.56 -3.49
CA LEU A 63 -2.84 -7.89 -3.97
C LEU A 63 -3.46 -8.71 -2.83
N LEU A 64 -4.39 -9.60 -3.17
CA LEU A 64 -4.93 -10.58 -2.21
C LEU A 64 -3.84 -11.50 -1.65
N LYS A 65 -2.79 -11.77 -2.44
CA LYS A 65 -1.63 -12.56 -2.04
C LYS A 65 -0.37 -11.84 -2.49
N SER A 66 0.59 -11.67 -1.59
CA SER A 66 1.89 -11.09 -1.93
C SER A 66 2.64 -11.89 -3.01
N SER A 67 2.40 -13.20 -3.09
CA SER A 67 2.98 -14.08 -4.12
C SER A 67 2.54 -13.73 -5.54
N ASP A 68 1.39 -13.05 -5.71
CA ASP A 68 0.91 -12.65 -7.03
C ASP A 68 1.77 -11.53 -7.63
N TRP A 69 2.64 -10.89 -6.85
CA TRP A 69 3.66 -9.97 -7.35
C TRP A 69 4.56 -10.61 -8.42
N ILE A 70 4.89 -11.90 -8.28
CA ILE A 70 5.79 -12.62 -9.21
C ILE A 70 5.13 -12.88 -10.57
N LYS A 71 3.81 -12.75 -10.67
CA LYS A 71 3.05 -12.99 -11.91
C LYS A 71 2.97 -11.76 -12.81
N HIS A 72 3.41 -10.59 -12.33
CA HIS A 72 3.50 -9.33 -13.06
C HIS A 72 4.87 -9.21 -13.75
#